data_AF-A0A7W0T6X0-F1
#
_entry.id   AF-A0A7W0T6X0-F1
#
_cell.length_a   1.000
_cell.length_b   1.000
_cell.length_c   1.000
_cell.angle_alpha   90.00
_cell.angle_beta   90.00
_cell.angle_gamma   90.00
#
_symmetry.space_group_name_H-M   'P 1'
#
loop_
_entity.id
_entity.type
_entity.pdbx_description
1 polymer ?
#
loop_
_entity_poly.entity_id
_entity_poly.type
_entity_poly.pdbx_seq_one_letter_code
_entity_poly.pdbx_strand_id
1 'polypeptide(L)'
;MRIRRIAAFGLLALAALALAALAVAVIADSGSGTPESTTAAPVHPVAGNFKPDGTRPEDCSEPACLEQAYGNIAYYSGPQRALTTLEEEVGTATNECHRIAHNIGSASLARFKGNVGRTFAEGSSTCASGYYHGVLSRALVNVKSYRASALGAVARGLCAGDEVTALAELEYQCLHGLGHGLMITTGFNLPTSLEVCDRLRGKWKATSCNGGVFMENFFTSYGGQSPWVRADDPVYPCNQVAQEDKQTCYQLVTSRILRVIGLDWEKTAEICASVEKNWVASCFESYGRDVAGQTKRDPEKIRELCRVAKPYGGERECIRFAALDMVANDKTGRQAAALCDGTSGRLRAACYRAIGSIMARSRTTPEASEADCRSLTRFPDDVAACVRGAAERLAAPLGR
;
A
#
# COMPACT_ATOMS: atom_id res chain seq x y z
N MET A 1 -67.03 -12.14 -17.21
CA MET A 1 -65.95 -12.85 -16.49
C MET A 1 -64.87 -13.49 -17.39
N ARG A 2 -64.95 -13.42 -18.74
CA ARG A 2 -63.93 -13.97 -19.66
C ARG A 2 -62.82 -13.00 -20.10
N ILE A 3 -63.05 -11.68 -20.04
CA ILE A 3 -62.08 -10.67 -20.55
C ILE A 3 -60.92 -10.43 -19.57
N ARG A 4 -61.16 -10.54 -18.25
CA ARG A 4 -60.10 -10.38 -17.23
C ARG A 4 -59.08 -11.52 -17.17
N ARG A 5 -59.40 -12.71 -17.70
CA ARG A 5 -58.47 -13.85 -17.72
C ARG A 5 -57.45 -13.74 -18.85
N ILE A 6 -57.81 -13.17 -20.00
CA ILE A 6 -56.91 -13.02 -21.15
C ILE A 6 -55.81 -11.98 -20.86
N ALA A 7 -56.14 -10.90 -20.15
CA ALA A 7 -55.14 -9.90 -19.73
C ALA A 7 -54.10 -10.46 -18.75
N ALA A 8 -54.50 -11.34 -17.82
CA ALA A 8 -53.60 -11.95 -16.85
C ALA A 8 -52.62 -12.95 -17.51
N PHE A 9 -53.08 -13.72 -18.51
CA PHE A 9 -52.19 -14.61 -19.27
C PHE A 9 -51.23 -13.86 -20.20
N GLY A 10 -51.64 -12.71 -20.76
CA GLY A 10 -50.75 -11.85 -21.56
C GLY A 10 -49.61 -11.22 -20.74
N LEU A 11 -49.90 -10.77 -19.51
CA LEU A 11 -48.88 -10.21 -18.61
C LEU A 11 -47.89 -11.26 -18.10
N LEU A 12 -48.34 -12.49 -17.82
CA LEU A 12 -47.46 -13.60 -17.42
C LEU A 12 -46.55 -14.07 -18.56
N ALA A 13 -47.06 -14.09 -19.80
CA ALA A 13 -46.25 -14.43 -20.98
C ALA A 13 -45.17 -13.38 -21.29
N LEU A 14 -45.50 -12.09 -21.13
CA LEU A 14 -44.53 -10.99 -21.28
C LEU A 14 -43.46 -10.99 -20.18
N ALA A 15 -43.82 -11.30 -18.93
CA ALA A 15 -42.87 -11.44 -17.83
C ALA A 15 -41.93 -12.65 -18.03
N ALA A 16 -42.45 -13.78 -18.52
CA ALA A 16 -41.65 -14.96 -18.82
C ALA A 16 -40.66 -14.72 -20.00
N LEU A 17 -41.07 -13.96 -21.02
CA LEU A 17 -40.19 -13.56 -22.13
C LEU A 17 -39.11 -12.56 -21.68
N ALA A 18 -39.44 -11.62 -20.77
CA ALA A 18 -38.46 -10.70 -20.21
C ALA A 18 -37.43 -11.41 -19.31
N LEU A 19 -37.86 -12.41 -18.52
CA LEU A 19 -36.97 -13.25 -17.72
C LEU A 19 -36.09 -14.17 -18.58
N ALA A 20 -36.62 -14.72 -19.68
CA ALA A 20 -35.83 -15.51 -20.63
C ALA A 20 -34.81 -14.63 -21.39
N ALA A 21 -35.15 -13.39 -21.74
CA ALA A 21 -34.21 -12.45 -22.36
C ALA A 21 -33.10 -12.02 -21.38
N LEU A 22 -33.42 -11.84 -20.09
CA LEU A 22 -32.38 -11.61 -19.05
C LEU A 22 -31.49 -12.85 -18.85
N ALA A 23 -32.05 -14.06 -18.89
CA ALA A 23 -31.26 -15.29 -18.76
C ALA A 23 -30.33 -15.52 -19.96
N VAL A 24 -30.75 -15.17 -21.19
CA VAL A 24 -29.89 -15.25 -22.38
C VAL A 24 -28.80 -14.17 -22.37
N ALA A 25 -29.07 -12.98 -21.81
CA ALA A 25 -28.05 -11.95 -21.63
C ALA A 25 -26.99 -12.29 -20.56
N VAL A 26 -27.32 -13.17 -19.60
CA VAL A 26 -26.39 -13.63 -18.55
C VAL A 26 -25.57 -14.86 -18.99
N ILE A 27 -26.03 -15.63 -19.98
CA ILE A 27 -25.36 -16.87 -20.42
C ILE A 27 -24.47 -16.64 -21.66
N ALA A 28 -24.60 -15.51 -22.35
CA ALA A 28 -23.78 -15.14 -23.50
C ALA A 28 -22.64 -14.14 -23.15
N ASP A 29 -21.88 -14.42 -22.09
CA ASP A 29 -20.56 -13.79 -21.89
C ASP A 29 -19.59 -14.75 -21.18
N SER A 30 -19.37 -15.91 -21.81
CA SER A 30 -18.25 -16.82 -21.49
C SER A 30 -17.08 -16.59 -22.45
N GLY A 31 -16.94 -15.36 -22.97
CA GLY A 31 -15.78 -14.92 -23.73
C GLY A 31 -14.70 -14.43 -22.77
N SER A 32 -13.47 -14.86 -22.97
CA SER A 32 -12.27 -14.52 -22.20
C SER A 32 -11.81 -13.05 -22.38
N GLY A 33 -12.71 -12.10 -22.18
CA GLY A 33 -12.41 -10.67 -22.16
C GLY A 33 -12.65 -10.11 -20.76
N THR A 34 -11.61 -9.61 -20.12
CA THR A 34 -11.75 -8.76 -18.92
C THR A 34 -12.63 -7.55 -19.28
N PRO A 35 -13.72 -7.26 -18.55
CA PRO A 35 -14.52 -6.07 -18.84
C PRO A 35 -13.69 -4.81 -18.59
N GLU A 36 -13.45 -3.99 -19.62
CA GLU A 36 -12.96 -2.61 -19.42
C GLU A 36 -14.04 -1.85 -18.64
N SER A 37 -13.81 -1.59 -17.35
CA SER A 37 -14.66 -0.69 -16.58
C SER A 37 -14.49 0.73 -17.11
N THR A 38 -15.53 1.25 -17.76
CA THR A 38 -15.58 2.64 -18.25
C THR A 38 -16.15 3.61 -17.21
N THR A 39 -16.60 3.10 -16.06
CA THR A 39 -17.26 3.87 -15.00
C THR A 39 -16.43 3.84 -13.73
N ALA A 40 -15.99 5.01 -13.25
CA ALA A 40 -15.39 5.14 -11.93
C ALA A 40 -16.38 4.74 -10.82
N ALA A 41 -15.83 4.23 -9.72
CA ALA A 41 -16.58 4.08 -8.49
C ALA A 41 -17.22 5.43 -8.10
N PRO A 42 -18.41 5.44 -7.47
CA PRO A 42 -19.01 6.68 -6.97
C PRO A 42 -18.01 7.39 -6.06
N VAL A 43 -17.59 8.58 -6.48
CA VAL A 43 -16.67 9.42 -5.73
C VAL A 43 -17.36 9.78 -4.40
N HIS A 44 -16.80 9.34 -3.27
CA HIS A 44 -17.20 9.85 -1.95
C HIS A 44 -17.04 11.39 -1.94
N PRO A 45 -17.78 12.14 -1.10
CA PRO A 45 -17.96 13.58 -1.25
C PRO A 45 -16.62 14.34 -1.24
N VAL A 46 -16.64 15.44 -1.98
CA VAL A 46 -15.53 16.25 -2.49
C VAL A 46 -14.32 16.39 -1.54
N ALA A 47 -13.34 15.51 -1.71
CA ALA A 47 -11.96 15.75 -1.31
C ALA A 47 -11.44 17.05 -1.96
N GLY A 48 -10.60 17.81 -1.25
CA GLY A 48 -9.96 19.04 -1.76
C GLY A 48 -10.72 20.36 -1.52
N ASN A 49 -11.83 20.35 -0.79
CA ASN A 49 -12.59 21.56 -0.41
C ASN A 49 -12.33 22.01 1.04
N PHE A 50 -11.33 21.44 1.71
CA PHE A 50 -11.00 21.81 3.08
C PHE A 50 -10.69 23.31 3.21
N LYS A 51 -11.24 23.95 4.24
CA LYS A 51 -10.94 25.33 4.61
C LYS A 51 -10.47 25.34 6.07
N PRO A 52 -9.28 25.87 6.36
CA PRO A 52 -8.78 25.91 7.72
C PRO A 52 -9.59 26.88 8.58
N ASP A 53 -9.78 26.53 9.85
CA ASP A 53 -10.40 27.36 10.87
C ASP A 53 -9.74 27.16 12.25
N GLY A 54 -10.38 27.63 13.32
CA GLY A 54 -9.85 27.56 14.69
C GLY A 54 -10.21 26.31 15.48
N THR A 55 -10.94 25.35 14.89
CA THR A 55 -11.48 24.16 15.58
C THR A 55 -10.37 23.24 16.08
N ARG A 56 -10.48 22.75 17.31
CA ARG A 56 -9.51 21.84 17.95
C ARG A 56 -10.16 20.56 18.47
N PRO A 57 -9.42 19.43 18.58
CA PRO A 57 -10.00 18.16 19.00
C PRO A 57 -10.66 18.23 20.38
N GLU A 58 -10.05 18.96 21.33
CA GLU A 58 -10.54 19.13 22.70
C GLU A 58 -11.91 19.83 22.78
N ASP A 59 -12.29 20.58 21.74
CA ASP A 59 -13.54 21.33 21.67
C ASP A 59 -14.67 20.53 20.99
N CYS A 60 -14.39 19.32 20.52
CA CYS A 60 -15.29 18.55 19.67
C CYS A 60 -16.05 17.44 20.41
N SER A 61 -17.37 17.42 20.23
CA SER A 61 -18.24 16.31 20.65
C SER A 61 -18.83 15.52 19.49
N GLU A 62 -18.75 16.05 18.27
CA GLU A 62 -19.40 15.48 17.08
C GLU A 62 -18.39 15.02 16.03
N PRO A 63 -18.69 13.94 15.26
CA PRO A 63 -17.73 13.36 14.34
C PRO A 63 -17.24 14.31 13.23
N ALA A 64 -18.08 15.24 12.76
CA ALA A 64 -17.67 16.22 11.74
C ALA A 64 -16.74 17.33 12.31
N CYS A 65 -16.87 17.64 13.60
CA CYS A 65 -15.98 18.57 14.29
C CYS A 65 -14.58 17.98 14.39
N LEU A 66 -14.48 16.70 14.77
CA LEU A 66 -13.21 15.98 14.83
C LEU A 66 -12.52 15.94 13.45
N GLU A 67 -13.25 15.64 12.38
CA GLU A 67 -12.71 15.71 11.02
C GLU A 67 -12.08 17.08 10.73
N GLN A 68 -12.79 18.19 11.02
CA GLN A 68 -12.29 19.55 10.83
C GLN A 68 -11.04 19.82 11.70
N ALA A 69 -11.07 19.41 12.98
CA ALA A 69 -9.98 19.61 13.92
C ALA A 69 -8.68 18.92 13.49
N TYR A 70 -8.74 17.63 13.14
CA TYR A 70 -7.57 16.92 12.61
C TYR A 70 -7.12 17.45 11.24
N GLY A 71 -8.07 17.92 10.42
CA GLY A 71 -7.78 18.68 9.21
C GLY A 71 -6.96 19.94 9.51
N ASN A 72 -7.30 20.70 10.56
CA ASN A 72 -6.53 21.88 10.98
C ASN A 72 -5.12 21.49 11.43
N ILE A 73 -4.95 20.41 12.20
CA ILE A 73 -3.62 19.91 12.58
C ILE A 73 -2.80 19.61 11.32
N ALA A 74 -3.40 18.94 10.34
CA ALA A 74 -2.73 18.62 9.08
C ALA A 74 -2.35 19.88 8.29
N TYR A 75 -3.26 20.85 8.22
CA TYR A 75 -3.05 22.11 7.50
C TYR A 75 -1.95 22.97 8.14
N TYR A 76 -1.97 23.15 9.47
CA TYR A 76 -1.04 24.03 10.17
C TYR A 76 0.28 23.34 10.53
N SER A 77 0.22 22.10 11.02
CA SER A 77 1.37 21.37 11.57
C SER A 77 1.90 20.25 10.67
N GLY A 78 1.16 19.88 9.62
CA GLY A 78 1.57 18.90 8.62
C GLY A 78 0.89 17.52 8.77
N PRO A 79 0.78 16.76 7.68
CA PRO A 79 0.06 15.48 7.63
C PRO A 79 0.60 14.44 8.61
N GLN A 80 1.92 14.31 8.72
CA GLN A 80 2.55 13.28 9.57
C GLN A 80 2.14 13.44 11.03
N ARG A 81 2.16 14.68 11.55
CA ARG A 81 1.74 14.96 12.93
C ARG A 81 0.26 14.65 13.12
N ALA A 82 -0.60 15.07 12.19
CA ALA A 82 -2.04 14.79 12.28
C ALA A 82 -2.34 13.29 12.28
N LEU A 83 -1.67 12.52 11.42
CA LEU A 83 -1.85 11.07 11.35
C LEU A 83 -1.34 10.38 12.62
N THR A 84 -0.14 10.73 13.11
CA THR A 84 0.37 10.15 14.37
C THR A 84 -0.56 10.45 15.55
N THR A 85 -1.02 11.70 15.69
CA THR A 85 -1.97 12.05 16.77
C THR A 85 -3.29 11.28 16.62
N LEU A 86 -3.80 11.14 15.40
CA LEU A 86 -5.01 10.35 15.14
C LEU A 86 -4.82 8.86 15.52
N GLU A 87 -3.67 8.28 15.19
CA GLU A 87 -3.33 6.90 15.57
C GLU A 87 -3.31 6.70 17.08
N GLU A 88 -2.71 7.65 17.81
CA GLU A 88 -2.56 7.60 19.26
C GLU A 88 -3.90 7.76 20.00
N GLU A 89 -4.78 8.64 19.50
CA GLU A 89 -6.00 9.04 20.20
C GLU A 89 -7.23 8.21 19.79
N VAL A 90 -7.34 7.82 18.52
CA VAL A 90 -8.53 7.13 17.96
C VAL A 90 -8.24 5.66 17.63
N GLY A 91 -6.98 5.31 17.37
CA GLY A 91 -6.59 3.97 16.93
C GLY A 91 -6.90 3.70 15.45
N THR A 92 -6.11 2.79 14.85
CA THR A 92 -6.06 2.62 13.38
C THR A 92 -7.16 1.77 12.75
N ALA A 93 -7.85 0.96 13.55
CA ALA A 93 -8.80 -0.05 13.06
C ALA A 93 -10.27 0.40 13.06
N THR A 94 -10.53 1.71 13.21
CA THR A 94 -11.88 2.26 13.32
C THR A 94 -12.34 2.93 12.03
N ASN A 95 -13.65 2.87 11.75
CA ASN A 95 -14.26 3.64 10.64
C ASN A 95 -14.09 5.16 10.84
N GLU A 96 -14.00 5.59 12.10
CA GLU A 96 -13.77 6.98 12.47
C GLU A 96 -12.38 7.46 12.03
N CYS A 97 -11.32 6.69 12.32
CA CYS A 97 -9.96 6.94 11.82
C CYS A 97 -9.97 7.12 10.31
N HIS A 98 -10.63 6.22 9.58
CA HIS A 98 -10.70 6.26 8.11
C HIS A 98 -11.31 7.55 7.60
N ARG A 99 -12.46 7.93 8.16
CA ARG A 99 -13.20 9.15 7.77
C ARG A 99 -12.41 10.42 8.11
N ILE A 100 -11.80 10.48 9.30
CA ILE A 100 -10.95 11.62 9.68
C ILE A 100 -9.72 11.72 8.77
N ALA A 101 -9.10 10.58 8.41
CA ALA A 101 -7.97 10.54 7.50
C ALA A 101 -8.30 11.11 6.11
N HIS A 102 -9.55 10.97 5.61
CA HIS A 102 -9.98 11.65 4.38
C HIS A 102 -9.79 13.17 4.51
N ASN A 103 -10.22 13.75 5.63
CA ASN A 103 -10.12 15.18 5.82
C ASN A 103 -8.68 15.65 6.05
N ILE A 104 -7.85 14.84 6.72
CA ILE A 104 -6.39 15.07 6.81
C ILE A 104 -5.76 15.16 5.41
N GLY A 105 -6.10 14.24 4.50
CA GLY A 105 -5.62 14.26 3.12
C GLY A 105 -6.05 15.52 2.36
N SER A 106 -7.34 15.88 2.46
CA SER A 106 -7.91 17.10 1.86
C SER A 106 -7.24 18.38 2.38
N ALA A 107 -7.02 18.46 3.69
CA ALA A 107 -6.34 19.59 4.33
C ALA A 107 -4.85 19.67 3.96
N SER A 108 -4.18 18.53 3.83
CA SER A 108 -2.78 18.46 3.42
C SER A 108 -2.60 18.93 1.98
N LEU A 109 -3.52 18.56 1.10
CA LEU A 109 -3.55 19.09 -0.25
C LEU A 109 -3.73 20.63 -0.27
N ALA A 110 -4.59 21.17 0.60
CA ALA A 110 -4.75 22.62 0.76
C ALA A 110 -3.45 23.27 1.27
N ARG A 111 -2.79 22.68 2.28
CA ARG A 111 -1.49 23.12 2.80
C ARG A 111 -0.43 23.19 1.70
N PHE A 112 -0.36 22.18 0.85
CA PHE A 112 0.57 22.11 -0.27
C PHE A 112 0.07 22.81 -1.53
N LYS A 113 -0.93 23.70 -1.40
CA LYS A 113 -1.46 24.55 -2.49
C LYS A 113 -1.88 23.74 -3.74
N GLY A 114 -2.40 22.54 -3.53
CA GLY A 114 -2.82 21.64 -4.60
C GLY A 114 -1.71 20.77 -5.21
N ASN A 115 -0.49 20.77 -4.67
CA ASN A 115 0.59 19.90 -5.11
C ASN A 115 0.34 18.45 -4.67
N VAL A 116 -0.26 17.66 -5.57
CA VAL A 116 -0.63 16.25 -5.33
C VAL A 116 0.61 15.39 -5.07
N GLY A 117 1.69 15.58 -5.82
CA GLY A 117 2.91 14.80 -5.66
C GLY A 117 3.51 14.94 -4.27
N ARG A 118 3.63 16.19 -3.79
CA ARG A 118 4.09 16.47 -2.42
C ARG A 118 3.13 15.90 -1.39
N THR A 119 1.82 16.02 -1.64
CA THR A 119 0.79 15.49 -0.74
C THR A 119 0.88 13.97 -0.61
N PHE A 120 1.08 13.23 -1.71
CA PHE A 120 1.29 11.78 -1.66
C PHE A 120 2.60 11.41 -0.96
N ALA A 121 3.69 12.14 -1.22
CA ALA A 121 4.99 11.89 -0.62
C ALA A 121 5.02 12.03 0.91
N GLU A 122 4.09 12.81 1.49
CA GLU A 122 3.95 12.97 2.94
C GLU A 122 2.78 12.20 3.56
N GLY A 123 2.08 11.39 2.77
CA GLY A 123 0.94 10.59 3.22
C GLY A 123 1.30 9.31 3.96
N SER A 124 0.26 8.62 4.45
CA SER A 124 0.36 7.27 5.01
C SER A 124 -0.87 6.44 4.61
N SER A 125 -0.71 5.12 4.53
CA SER A 125 -1.81 4.16 4.38
C SER A 125 -2.53 3.83 5.71
N THR A 126 -2.13 4.46 6.81
CA THR A 126 -2.86 4.46 8.09
C THR A 126 -4.35 4.76 7.90
N CYS A 127 -5.18 4.20 8.79
CA CYS A 127 -6.64 4.34 8.74
C CYS A 127 -7.22 3.82 7.41
N ALA A 128 -6.71 2.68 6.94
CA ALA A 128 -7.13 2.04 5.69
C ALA A 128 -7.06 3.01 4.49
N SER A 129 -5.88 3.60 4.26
CA SER A 129 -5.59 4.52 3.14
C SER A 129 -6.48 5.76 3.07
N GLY A 130 -7.19 6.12 4.15
CA GLY A 130 -8.13 7.23 4.14
C GLY A 130 -7.49 8.57 3.74
N TYR A 131 -6.22 8.77 4.11
CA TYR A 131 -5.44 9.93 3.67
C TYR A 131 -5.44 10.06 2.13
N TYR A 132 -5.11 8.98 1.43
CA TYR A 132 -5.01 9.02 -0.03
C TYR A 132 -6.37 9.31 -0.67
N HIS A 133 -7.47 8.77 -0.12
CA HIS A 133 -8.85 9.05 -0.59
C HIS A 133 -9.14 10.55 -0.57
N GLY A 134 -8.71 11.23 0.49
CA GLY A 134 -8.81 12.67 0.69
C GLY A 134 -8.07 13.53 -0.35
N VAL A 135 -7.22 12.92 -1.17
CA VAL A 135 -6.37 13.60 -2.17
C VAL A 135 -6.80 13.26 -3.62
N LEU A 136 -7.46 12.12 -3.84
CA LEU A 136 -7.70 11.56 -5.19
C LEU A 136 -8.54 12.44 -6.10
N SER A 137 -9.56 13.11 -5.55
CA SER A 137 -10.43 13.99 -6.31
C SER A 137 -9.63 15.05 -7.07
N ARG A 138 -8.54 15.57 -6.48
CA ARG A 138 -7.65 16.56 -7.10
C ARG A 138 -6.60 15.92 -7.99
N ALA A 139 -6.06 14.77 -7.58
CA ALA A 139 -5.06 14.02 -8.34
C ALA A 139 -5.50 13.74 -9.77
N LEU A 140 -6.80 13.49 -9.96
CA LEU A 140 -7.35 13.03 -11.23
C LEU A 140 -8.53 13.90 -11.72
N VAL A 141 -8.67 15.13 -11.20
CA VAL A 141 -9.80 16.04 -11.53
C VAL A 141 -9.97 16.32 -13.04
N ASN A 142 -8.89 16.20 -13.81
CA ASN A 142 -8.87 16.45 -15.25
C ASN A 142 -8.90 15.16 -16.09
N VAL A 143 -9.02 13.99 -15.45
CA VAL A 143 -9.09 12.71 -16.14
C VAL A 143 -10.47 12.55 -16.78
N LYS A 144 -10.50 12.51 -18.10
CA LYS A 144 -11.73 12.33 -18.90
C LYS A 144 -12.01 10.86 -19.25
N SER A 145 -11.10 9.95 -18.90
CA SER A 145 -11.14 8.53 -19.24
C SER A 145 -10.31 7.73 -18.23
N TYR A 146 -10.87 6.64 -17.72
CA TYR A 146 -10.19 5.73 -16.80
C TYR A 146 -9.38 4.63 -17.51
N ARG A 147 -9.18 4.76 -18.82
CA ARG A 147 -8.25 3.87 -19.55
C ARG A 147 -6.81 4.10 -19.08
N ALA A 148 -6.03 3.02 -19.06
CA ALA A 148 -4.65 3.05 -18.57
C ALA A 148 -3.75 4.07 -19.29
N SER A 149 -3.98 4.32 -20.59
CA SER A 149 -3.23 5.32 -21.36
C SER A 149 -3.48 6.75 -20.88
N ALA A 150 -4.73 7.10 -20.57
CA ALA A 150 -5.13 8.43 -20.08
C ALA A 150 -4.69 8.64 -18.63
N LEU A 151 -4.93 7.64 -17.76
CA LEU A 151 -4.45 7.66 -16.37
C LEU A 151 -2.93 7.72 -16.31
N GLY A 152 -2.22 6.92 -17.11
CA GLY A 152 -0.77 6.92 -17.19
C GLY A 152 -0.19 8.26 -17.63
N ALA A 153 -0.87 9.02 -18.49
CA ALA A 153 -0.43 10.36 -18.87
C ALA A 153 -0.45 11.34 -17.69
N VAL A 154 -1.49 11.28 -16.85
CA VAL A 154 -1.59 12.10 -15.64
C VAL A 154 -0.59 11.60 -14.58
N ALA A 155 -0.57 10.29 -14.33
CA ALA A 155 0.28 9.64 -13.34
C ALA A 155 1.77 9.95 -13.53
N ARG A 156 2.26 9.98 -14.78
CA ARG A 156 3.64 10.37 -15.10
C ARG A 156 4.01 11.78 -14.63
N GLY A 157 3.07 12.71 -14.62
CA GLY A 157 3.30 14.08 -14.18
C GLY A 157 3.25 14.27 -12.66
N LEU A 158 2.48 13.44 -11.94
CA LEU A 158 2.17 13.66 -10.53
C LEU A 158 3.40 13.59 -9.62
N CYS A 159 4.26 12.58 -9.80
CA CYS A 159 5.44 12.36 -8.96
C CYS A 159 6.75 12.84 -9.62
N ALA A 160 6.68 13.70 -10.63
CA ALA A 160 7.84 14.16 -11.40
C ALA A 160 8.45 15.49 -10.90
N GLY A 161 7.83 16.14 -9.91
CA GLY A 161 8.30 17.44 -9.40
C GLY A 161 9.61 17.34 -8.61
N ASP A 162 10.49 18.34 -8.74
CA ASP A 162 11.83 18.37 -8.13
C ASP A 162 11.81 18.17 -6.61
N GLU A 163 10.82 18.72 -5.91
CA GLU A 163 10.67 18.54 -4.45
C GLU A 163 10.40 17.08 -4.04
N VAL A 164 9.76 16.30 -4.93
CA VAL A 164 9.44 14.89 -4.70
C VAL A 164 10.61 14.00 -5.13
N THR A 165 11.28 14.35 -6.23
CA THR A 165 12.41 13.58 -6.76
C THR A 165 13.75 13.89 -6.09
N ALA A 166 13.82 14.93 -5.24
CA ALA A 166 15.00 15.31 -4.48
C ALA A 166 15.52 14.20 -3.54
N LEU A 167 14.63 13.35 -3.02
CA LEU A 167 14.97 12.21 -2.18
C LEU A 167 14.27 10.96 -2.68
N ALA A 168 15.00 9.85 -2.74
CA ALA A 168 14.47 8.57 -3.20
C ALA A 168 13.29 8.08 -2.33
N GLU A 169 13.31 8.43 -1.04
CA GLU A 169 12.20 8.13 -0.13
C GLU A 169 10.93 8.92 -0.48
N LEU A 170 11.03 10.22 -0.79
CA LEU A 170 9.86 11.02 -1.16
C LEU A 170 9.27 10.56 -2.51
N GLU A 171 10.12 10.24 -3.48
CA GLU A 171 9.67 9.69 -4.76
C GLU A 171 8.98 8.34 -4.56
N TYR A 172 9.56 7.46 -3.73
CA TYR A 172 8.95 6.19 -3.36
C TYR A 172 7.56 6.38 -2.74
N GLN A 173 7.43 7.23 -1.72
CA GLN A 173 6.15 7.47 -1.04
C GLN A 173 5.10 8.07 -2.00
N CYS A 174 5.51 8.96 -2.90
CA CYS A 174 4.61 9.48 -3.92
C CYS A 174 4.09 8.38 -4.86
N LEU A 175 4.99 7.56 -5.40
CA LEU A 175 4.65 6.48 -6.32
C LEU A 175 3.81 5.41 -5.63
N HIS A 176 4.15 5.08 -4.39
CA HIS A 176 3.41 4.15 -3.55
C HIS A 176 1.97 4.65 -3.30
N GLY A 177 1.82 5.91 -2.87
CA GLY A 177 0.51 6.55 -2.70
C GLY A 177 -0.29 6.65 -4.00
N LEU A 178 0.37 6.86 -5.14
CA LEU A 178 -0.25 6.79 -6.46
C LEU A 178 -0.84 5.40 -6.74
N GLY A 179 -0.13 4.33 -6.38
CA GLY A 179 -0.63 2.95 -6.51
C GLY A 179 -1.94 2.71 -5.74
N HIS A 180 -2.00 3.17 -4.49
CA HIS A 180 -3.25 3.16 -3.72
C HIS A 180 -4.35 3.94 -4.45
N GLY A 181 -4.04 5.17 -4.88
CA GLY A 181 -5.00 6.02 -5.58
C GLY A 181 -5.55 5.44 -6.88
N LEU A 182 -4.74 4.69 -7.63
CA LEU A 182 -5.17 4.03 -8.86
C LEU A 182 -6.17 2.91 -8.58
N MET A 183 -5.92 2.08 -7.58
CA MET A 183 -6.88 1.03 -7.19
C MET A 183 -8.23 1.62 -6.80
N ILE A 184 -8.22 2.69 -6.02
CA ILE A 184 -9.45 3.36 -5.59
C ILE A 184 -10.18 3.98 -6.78
N THR A 185 -9.48 4.74 -7.62
CA THR A 185 -10.07 5.48 -8.74
C THR A 185 -10.66 4.56 -9.80
N THR A 186 -9.96 3.45 -10.09
CA THR A 186 -10.39 2.49 -11.10
C THR A 186 -11.50 1.56 -10.59
N GLY A 187 -11.98 1.73 -9.36
CA GLY A 187 -12.96 0.83 -8.75
C GLY A 187 -12.40 -0.57 -8.51
N PHE A 188 -11.15 -0.65 -8.04
CA PHE A 188 -10.39 -1.87 -7.77
C PHE A 188 -10.13 -2.72 -9.02
N ASN A 189 -9.88 -2.07 -10.17
CA ASN A 189 -9.41 -2.77 -11.36
C ASN A 189 -7.89 -2.98 -11.28
N LEU A 190 -7.49 -4.14 -10.75
CA LEU A 190 -6.08 -4.50 -10.56
C LEU A 190 -5.29 -4.48 -11.88
N PRO A 191 -5.72 -5.15 -12.99
CA PRO A 191 -4.99 -5.09 -14.26
C PRO A 191 -4.77 -3.67 -14.78
N THR A 192 -5.81 -2.83 -14.75
CA THR A 192 -5.71 -1.44 -15.22
C THR A 192 -4.73 -0.65 -14.34
N SER A 193 -4.76 -0.86 -13.03
CA SER A 193 -3.87 -0.14 -12.09
C SER A 193 -2.40 -0.52 -12.30
N LEU A 194 -2.10 -1.80 -12.50
CA LEU A 194 -0.75 -2.28 -12.83
C LEU A 194 -0.28 -1.73 -14.18
N GLU A 195 -1.14 -1.78 -15.21
CA GLU A 195 -0.81 -1.22 -16.54
C GLU A 195 -0.51 0.29 -16.48
N VAL A 196 -1.16 1.04 -15.59
CA VAL A 196 -0.83 2.45 -15.35
C VAL A 196 0.55 2.58 -14.69
N CYS A 197 0.87 1.75 -13.70
CA CYS A 197 2.18 1.73 -13.06
C CYS A 197 3.31 1.40 -14.05
N ASP A 198 3.09 0.47 -14.98
CA ASP A 198 4.07 0.11 -16.02
C ASP A 198 4.37 1.25 -17.00
N ARG A 199 3.41 2.18 -17.15
CA ARG A 199 3.58 3.38 -17.97
C ARG A 199 4.40 4.48 -17.27
N LEU A 200 4.82 4.26 -16.03
CA LEU A 200 5.79 5.10 -15.33
C LEU A 200 7.20 4.77 -15.83
N ARG A 201 7.99 5.79 -16.15
CA ARG A 201 9.32 5.58 -16.75
C ARG A 201 10.27 4.92 -15.74
N GLY A 202 10.66 3.68 -16.03
CA GLY A 202 11.70 2.95 -15.30
C GLY A 202 11.16 1.96 -14.26
N LYS A 203 11.86 0.82 -14.12
CA LYS A 203 11.45 -0.31 -13.26
C LYS A 203 11.19 0.10 -11.81
N TRP A 204 12.03 0.96 -11.24
CA TRP A 204 11.85 1.46 -9.87
C TRP A 204 10.49 2.15 -9.66
N LYS A 205 10.06 2.95 -10.64
CA LYS A 205 8.80 3.70 -10.53
C LYS A 205 7.60 2.77 -10.63
N ALA A 206 7.62 1.85 -11.59
CA ALA A 206 6.61 0.83 -11.76
C ALA A 206 6.47 -0.02 -10.48
N THR A 207 7.57 -0.60 -9.97
CA THR A 207 7.50 -1.47 -8.78
C THR A 207 7.10 -0.72 -7.50
N SER A 208 7.49 0.55 -7.35
CA SER A 208 7.07 1.37 -6.20
C SER A 208 5.56 1.64 -6.24
N CYS A 209 5.01 1.91 -7.43
CA CYS A 209 3.58 2.05 -7.68
C CYS A 209 2.83 0.74 -7.45
N ASN A 210 3.33 -0.39 -7.98
CA ASN A 210 2.76 -1.72 -7.78
C ASN A 210 2.64 -2.07 -6.29
N GLY A 211 3.57 -1.62 -5.45
CA GLY A 211 3.50 -1.82 -4.00
C GLY A 211 2.20 -1.27 -3.41
N GLY A 212 1.80 -0.05 -3.79
CA GLY A 212 0.54 0.55 -3.32
C GLY A 212 -0.68 -0.14 -3.92
N VAL A 213 -0.61 -0.53 -5.20
CA VAL A 213 -1.67 -1.29 -5.88
C VAL A 213 -1.96 -2.60 -5.15
N PHE A 214 -0.93 -3.39 -4.85
CA PHE A 214 -1.10 -4.69 -4.19
C PHE A 214 -1.50 -4.55 -2.71
N MET A 215 -0.97 -3.57 -1.98
CA MET A 215 -1.41 -3.32 -0.59
C MET A 215 -2.90 -2.96 -0.55
N GLU A 216 -3.34 -2.05 -1.41
CA GLU A 216 -4.75 -1.66 -1.51
C GLU A 216 -5.63 -2.83 -1.96
N ASN A 217 -5.11 -3.70 -2.84
CA ASN A 217 -5.81 -4.91 -3.25
C ASN A 217 -6.04 -5.90 -2.08
N PHE A 218 -5.01 -6.16 -1.28
CA PHE A 218 -5.08 -7.09 -0.16
C PHE A 218 -5.85 -6.53 1.05
N PHE A 219 -5.78 -5.22 1.25
CA PHE A 219 -6.49 -4.50 2.28
C PHE A 219 -7.24 -3.32 1.69
N THR A 220 -8.46 -3.60 1.21
CA THR A 220 -9.28 -2.54 0.64
C THR A 220 -9.69 -1.56 1.72
N SER A 221 -9.41 -0.30 1.46
CA SER A 221 -9.85 0.87 2.20
C SER A 221 -11.37 1.04 2.30
N TYR A 222 -12.16 0.44 1.40
CA TYR A 222 -13.62 0.59 1.34
C TYR A 222 -14.42 -0.34 2.27
N GLY A 223 -13.75 -1.05 3.19
CA GLY A 223 -14.41 -2.00 4.09
C GLY A 223 -15.01 -3.23 3.41
N GLY A 224 -14.70 -3.42 2.11
CA GLY A 224 -15.11 -4.58 1.30
C GLY A 224 -13.98 -5.59 1.11
N GLN A 225 -14.13 -6.45 0.10
CA GLN A 225 -13.04 -7.25 -0.44
C GLN A 225 -12.84 -6.88 -1.90
N SER A 226 -11.59 -6.79 -2.34
CA SER A 226 -11.29 -6.63 -3.76
C SER A 226 -11.82 -7.85 -4.53
N PRO A 227 -12.34 -7.69 -5.76
CA PRO A 227 -12.66 -8.84 -6.60
C PRO A 227 -11.42 -9.66 -6.99
N TRP A 228 -10.22 -9.11 -6.76
CA TRP A 228 -8.94 -9.75 -7.03
C TRP A 228 -8.30 -10.41 -5.80
N VAL A 229 -9.11 -10.81 -4.82
CA VAL A 229 -8.69 -11.71 -3.74
C VAL A 229 -9.64 -12.87 -3.60
N ARG A 230 -9.13 -14.01 -3.15
CA ARG A 230 -9.89 -15.25 -3.01
C ARG A 230 -9.73 -15.82 -1.60
N ALA A 231 -10.78 -16.44 -1.08
CA ALA A 231 -10.73 -17.08 0.24
C ALA A 231 -10.16 -18.51 0.15
N ASP A 232 -10.47 -19.20 -0.95
CA ASP A 232 -10.00 -20.55 -1.28
C ASP A 232 -8.56 -20.57 -1.82
N ASP A 233 -8.07 -19.45 -2.34
CA ASP A 233 -6.68 -19.25 -2.75
C ASP A 233 -6.13 -17.97 -2.10
N PRO A 234 -5.49 -18.07 -0.92
CA PRO A 234 -4.94 -16.91 -0.22
C PRO A 234 -3.67 -16.33 -0.88
N VAL A 235 -3.09 -17.01 -1.89
CA VAL A 235 -1.93 -16.54 -2.67
C VAL A 235 -2.38 -15.74 -3.89
N TYR A 236 -3.61 -15.94 -4.36
CA TYR A 236 -4.20 -15.15 -5.44
C TYR A 236 -4.24 -13.65 -5.08
N PRO A 237 -3.80 -12.75 -5.99
CA PRO A 237 -3.52 -12.99 -7.40
C PRO A 237 -2.04 -13.20 -7.75
N CYS A 238 -1.13 -13.33 -6.77
CA CYS A 238 0.31 -13.35 -7.04
C CYS A 238 0.76 -14.52 -7.91
N ASN A 239 0.03 -15.63 -7.87
CA ASN A 239 0.25 -16.79 -8.75
C ASN A 239 -0.24 -16.57 -10.19
N GLN A 240 -1.07 -15.54 -10.46
CA GLN A 240 -1.70 -15.27 -11.75
C GLN A 240 -1.25 -13.97 -12.43
N VAL A 241 -0.70 -13.01 -11.70
CA VAL A 241 -0.19 -11.76 -12.29
C VAL A 241 1.01 -12.00 -13.22
N ALA A 242 1.31 -11.01 -14.05
CA ALA A 242 2.44 -11.04 -14.97
C ALA A 242 3.78 -11.21 -14.21
N GLN A 243 4.76 -11.82 -14.87
CA GLN A 243 6.03 -12.24 -14.25
C GLN A 243 6.78 -11.06 -13.60
N GLU A 244 6.70 -9.88 -14.22
CA GLU A 244 7.27 -8.62 -13.78
C GLU A 244 6.65 -8.09 -12.48
N ASP A 245 5.38 -8.40 -12.21
CA ASP A 245 4.63 -7.94 -11.04
C ASP A 245 4.72 -8.90 -9.85
N LYS A 246 5.01 -10.18 -10.13
CA LYS A 246 5.02 -11.25 -9.13
C LYS A 246 5.91 -10.91 -7.94
N GLN A 247 7.11 -10.36 -8.15
CA GLN A 247 8.02 -10.03 -7.05
C GLN A 247 7.34 -9.11 -6.02
N THR A 248 6.77 -8.00 -6.46
CA THR A 248 6.12 -7.02 -5.57
C THR A 248 4.86 -7.60 -4.93
N CYS A 249 4.09 -8.40 -5.67
CA CYS A 249 2.91 -9.07 -5.12
C CYS A 249 3.29 -10.07 -4.01
N TYR A 250 4.24 -10.97 -4.26
CA TYR A 250 4.70 -11.95 -3.28
C TYR A 250 5.37 -11.29 -2.08
N GLN A 251 6.05 -10.16 -2.27
CA GLN A 251 6.54 -9.33 -1.17
C GLN A 251 5.44 -8.78 -0.27
N LEU A 252 4.17 -8.86 -0.63
CA LEU A 252 3.02 -8.37 0.14
C LEU A 252 1.98 -9.45 0.49
N VAL A 253 2.12 -10.68 -0.01
CA VAL A 253 1.04 -11.69 0.01
C VAL A 253 0.68 -12.22 1.41
N THR A 254 1.64 -12.28 2.34
CA THR A 254 1.38 -12.86 3.68
C THR A 254 0.34 -12.09 4.48
N SER A 255 0.19 -10.81 4.17
CA SER A 255 -0.81 -9.95 4.77
C SER A 255 -2.22 -10.46 4.49
N ARG A 256 -2.46 -10.95 3.28
CA ARG A 256 -3.69 -11.63 2.89
C ARG A 256 -3.77 -13.02 3.53
N ILE A 257 -2.70 -13.81 3.44
CA ILE A 257 -2.66 -15.19 3.97
C ILE A 257 -3.06 -15.19 5.45
N LEU A 258 -2.35 -14.41 6.27
CA LEU A 258 -2.58 -14.27 7.71
C LEU A 258 -4.02 -13.86 8.03
N ARG A 259 -4.62 -12.97 7.23
CA ARG A 259 -6.02 -12.56 7.42
C ARG A 259 -7.01 -13.71 7.15
N VAL A 260 -6.75 -14.51 6.12
CA VAL A 260 -7.63 -15.63 5.73
C VAL A 260 -7.56 -16.76 6.74
N ILE A 261 -6.36 -17.04 7.27
CA ILE A 261 -6.12 -18.20 8.13
C ILE A 261 -6.06 -17.88 9.62
N GLY A 262 -6.30 -16.62 10.02
CA GLY A 262 -6.43 -16.23 11.43
C GLY A 262 -5.10 -16.05 12.18
N LEU A 263 -4.09 -15.43 11.54
CA LEU A 263 -2.75 -15.17 12.09
C LEU A 263 -1.95 -16.44 12.46
N ASP A 264 -2.22 -17.56 11.78
CA ASP A 264 -1.44 -18.79 11.93
C ASP A 264 -0.09 -18.68 11.22
N TRP A 265 0.99 -18.50 11.98
CA TRP A 265 2.33 -18.25 11.47
C TRP A 265 2.99 -19.51 10.90
N GLU A 266 2.81 -20.66 11.55
CA GLU A 266 3.26 -21.96 11.07
C GLU A 266 2.64 -22.27 9.72
N LYS A 267 1.32 -22.12 9.60
CA LYS A 267 0.60 -22.34 8.35
C LYS A 267 0.99 -21.33 7.28
N THR A 268 1.22 -20.07 7.65
CA THR A 268 1.72 -19.05 6.70
C THR A 268 3.10 -19.44 6.17
N ALA A 269 4.00 -19.95 7.01
CA ALA A 269 5.32 -20.41 6.59
C ALA A 269 5.25 -21.64 5.67
N GLU A 270 4.35 -22.60 5.95
CA GLU A 270 4.06 -23.73 5.06
C GLU A 270 3.58 -23.25 3.68
N ILE A 271 2.64 -22.30 3.65
CA ILE A 271 2.12 -21.73 2.40
C ILE A 271 3.26 -21.06 1.63
N CYS A 272 4.07 -20.21 2.28
CA CYS A 272 5.22 -19.56 1.65
C CYS A 272 6.24 -20.53 1.08
N ALA A 273 6.45 -21.68 1.73
CA ALA A 273 7.33 -22.73 1.21
C ALA A 273 6.76 -23.45 -0.02
N SER A 274 5.44 -23.43 -0.19
CA SER A 274 4.71 -24.12 -1.26
C SER A 274 4.38 -23.27 -2.48
N VAL A 275 4.63 -21.95 -2.43
CA VAL A 275 4.45 -21.08 -3.60
C VAL A 275 5.44 -21.43 -4.72
N GLU A 276 5.25 -20.84 -5.89
CA GLU A 276 6.18 -20.98 -7.01
C GLU A 276 7.64 -20.78 -6.58
N LYS A 277 8.53 -21.69 -6.99
CA LYS A 277 9.92 -21.79 -6.51
C LYS A 277 10.70 -20.48 -6.55
N ASN A 278 10.49 -19.66 -7.57
CA ASN A 278 11.21 -18.39 -7.75
C ASN A 278 10.75 -17.29 -6.78
N TRP A 279 9.62 -17.50 -6.09
CA TRP A 279 8.95 -16.50 -5.25
C TRP A 279 8.86 -16.88 -3.77
N VAL A 280 9.36 -18.05 -3.39
CA VAL A 280 9.45 -18.50 -1.99
C VAL A 280 10.17 -17.47 -1.12
N ALA A 281 11.32 -16.96 -1.59
CA ALA A 281 12.07 -15.92 -0.87
C ALA A 281 11.20 -14.68 -0.67
N SER A 282 10.57 -14.16 -1.73
CA SER A 282 9.68 -12.98 -1.65
C SER A 282 8.47 -13.17 -0.75
N CYS A 283 7.93 -14.40 -0.65
CA CYS A 283 6.89 -14.68 0.34
C CYS A 283 7.41 -14.54 1.77
N PHE A 284 8.62 -15.03 2.06
CA PHE A 284 9.26 -14.83 3.38
C PHE A 284 9.72 -13.39 3.62
N GLU A 285 9.98 -12.61 2.57
CA GLU A 285 10.15 -11.16 2.68
C GLU A 285 8.85 -10.50 3.18
N SER A 286 7.70 -10.88 2.62
CA SER A 286 6.39 -10.44 3.12
C SER A 286 6.16 -10.87 4.57
N TYR A 287 6.48 -12.13 4.89
CA TYR A 287 6.33 -12.70 6.23
C TYR A 287 7.09 -11.85 7.25
N GLY A 288 8.35 -11.49 6.96
CA GLY A 288 9.18 -10.66 7.82
C GLY A 288 8.60 -9.29 8.10
N ARG A 289 8.07 -8.61 7.08
CA ARG A 289 7.38 -7.32 7.24
C ARG A 289 6.19 -7.47 8.19
N ASP A 290 5.34 -8.48 7.96
CA ASP A 290 4.12 -8.65 8.76
C ASP A 290 4.45 -9.06 10.20
N VAL A 291 5.50 -9.85 10.44
CA VAL A 291 6.01 -10.14 11.78
C VAL A 291 6.42 -8.86 12.51
N ALA A 292 7.14 -7.95 11.84
CA ALA A 292 7.51 -6.67 12.45
C ALA A 292 6.28 -5.82 12.80
N GLY A 293 5.31 -5.73 11.89
CA GLY A 293 4.05 -5.02 12.15
C GLY A 293 3.27 -5.61 13.33
N GLN A 294 3.06 -6.92 13.34
CA GLN A 294 2.23 -7.61 14.35
C GLN A 294 2.85 -7.62 15.75
N THR A 295 4.18 -7.66 15.83
CA THR A 295 4.88 -7.61 17.12
C THR A 295 5.07 -6.18 17.63
N LYS A 296 4.52 -5.17 16.95
CA LYS A 296 4.79 -3.74 17.20
C LYS A 296 6.28 -3.45 17.21
N ARG A 297 7.02 -4.13 16.32
CA ARG A 297 8.46 -3.97 16.10
C ARG A 297 9.33 -4.33 17.31
N ASP A 298 8.87 -5.27 18.13
CA ASP A 298 9.64 -5.83 19.25
C ASP A 298 10.75 -6.78 18.75
N PRO A 299 12.04 -6.48 18.96
CA PRO A 299 13.13 -7.29 18.42
C PRO A 299 13.15 -8.76 18.88
N GLU A 300 12.73 -9.04 20.11
CA GLU A 300 12.73 -10.39 20.67
C GLU A 300 11.62 -11.23 20.04
N LYS A 301 10.40 -10.68 20.00
CA LYS A 301 9.24 -11.35 19.40
C LYS A 301 9.41 -11.54 17.89
N ILE A 302 10.06 -10.61 17.20
CA ILE A 302 10.42 -10.79 15.78
C ILE A 302 11.31 -12.03 15.61
N ARG A 303 12.36 -12.17 16.42
CA ARG A 303 13.26 -13.34 16.34
C ARG A 303 12.54 -14.64 16.66
N GLU A 304 11.56 -14.61 17.55
CA GLU A 304 10.72 -15.76 17.86
C GLU A 304 9.88 -16.20 16.65
N LEU A 305 9.10 -15.29 16.08
CA LEU A 305 8.23 -15.61 14.93
C LEU A 305 9.00 -15.88 13.64
N CYS A 306 10.15 -15.24 13.42
CA CYS A 306 11.02 -15.57 12.28
C CYS A 306 11.66 -16.96 12.38
N ARG A 307 11.78 -17.52 13.59
CA ARG A 307 12.29 -18.89 13.80
C ARG A 307 11.32 -19.94 13.27
N VAL A 308 10.02 -19.63 13.24
CA VAL A 308 8.99 -20.51 12.65
C VAL A 308 9.25 -20.76 11.16
N ALA A 309 9.80 -19.78 10.45
CA ALA A 309 10.18 -19.91 9.04
C ALA A 309 11.47 -20.72 8.81
N LYS A 310 12.24 -21.04 9.86
CA LYS A 310 13.56 -21.67 9.76
C LYS A 310 13.56 -23.06 9.12
N PRO A 311 12.62 -23.99 9.43
CA PRO A 311 12.57 -25.30 8.77
C PRO A 311 12.39 -25.22 7.25
N TYR A 312 11.83 -24.12 6.76
CA TYR A 312 11.61 -23.84 5.34
C TYR A 312 12.72 -22.99 4.70
N GLY A 313 13.75 -22.63 5.46
CA GLY A 313 14.84 -21.76 5.01
C GLY A 313 14.50 -20.27 4.95
N GLY A 314 13.34 -19.83 5.46
CA GLY A 314 12.85 -18.45 5.37
C GLY A 314 13.31 -17.50 6.48
N GLU A 315 14.03 -17.99 7.50
CA GLU A 315 14.47 -17.19 8.66
C GLU A 315 15.28 -15.96 8.25
N ARG A 316 16.13 -16.09 7.21
CA ARG A 316 16.98 -15.00 6.74
C ARG A 316 16.17 -13.87 6.12
N GLU A 317 15.26 -14.20 5.21
CA GLU A 317 14.39 -13.26 4.51
C GLU A 317 13.45 -12.58 5.51
N CYS A 318 12.90 -13.34 6.46
CA CYS A 318 12.07 -12.82 7.54
C CYS A 318 12.79 -11.74 8.35
N ILE A 319 13.98 -12.03 8.89
CA ILE A 319 14.75 -11.07 9.71
C ILE A 319 15.14 -9.84 8.90
N ARG A 320 15.58 -10.02 7.64
CA ARG A 320 15.99 -8.90 6.77
C ARG A 320 14.83 -7.95 6.50
N PHE A 321 13.65 -8.48 6.17
CA PHE A 321 12.50 -7.64 5.86
C PHE A 321 11.79 -7.08 7.10
N ALA A 322 11.89 -7.76 8.24
CA ALA A 322 11.53 -7.17 9.52
C ALA A 322 12.40 -5.94 9.83
N ALA A 323 13.72 -6.03 9.63
CA ALA A 323 14.64 -4.90 9.81
C ALA A 323 14.34 -3.74 8.83
N LEU A 324 13.98 -4.04 7.58
CA LEU A 324 13.55 -3.03 6.60
C LEU A 324 12.28 -2.31 7.06
N ASP A 325 11.26 -3.04 7.53
CA ASP A 325 10.03 -2.44 8.05
C ASP A 325 10.30 -1.54 9.25
N MET A 326 11.14 -2.00 10.19
CA MET A 326 11.50 -1.22 11.38
C MET A 326 12.13 0.12 11.00
N VAL A 327 13.07 0.15 10.06
CA VAL A 327 13.70 1.41 9.63
C VAL A 327 12.75 2.30 8.83
N ALA A 328 11.88 1.71 8.00
CA ALA A 328 10.88 2.48 7.25
C ALA A 328 9.94 3.27 8.19
N ASN A 329 9.73 2.79 9.42
CA ASN A 329 8.85 3.40 10.40
C ASN A 329 9.60 4.24 11.47
N ASP A 330 10.78 3.83 11.93
CA ASP A 330 11.55 4.55 12.97
C ASP A 330 12.52 5.61 12.41
N LYS A 331 12.86 5.52 11.12
CA LYS A 331 13.83 6.32 10.35
C LYS A 331 15.26 6.39 10.88
N THR A 332 15.55 5.85 12.07
CA THR A 332 16.89 5.89 12.70
C THR A 332 17.66 4.60 12.59
N GLY A 333 16.97 3.48 12.35
CA GLY A 333 17.56 2.14 12.27
C GLY A 333 17.99 1.54 13.62
N ARG A 334 17.79 2.26 14.74
CA ARG A 334 18.24 1.80 16.06
C ARG A 334 17.47 0.58 16.55
N GLN A 335 16.15 0.53 16.35
CA GLN A 335 15.37 -0.64 16.73
C GLN A 335 15.79 -1.85 15.85
N ALA A 336 16.00 -1.62 14.55
CA ALA A 336 16.45 -2.65 13.64
C ALA A 336 17.86 -3.17 13.99
N ALA A 337 18.77 -2.30 14.44
CA ALA A 337 20.08 -2.71 14.93
C ALA A 337 19.97 -3.66 16.13
N ALA A 338 19.09 -3.36 17.09
CA ALA A 338 18.81 -4.25 18.23
C ALA A 338 18.22 -5.61 17.80
N LEU A 339 17.44 -5.65 16.71
CA LEU A 339 17.00 -6.90 16.09
C LEU A 339 18.20 -7.68 15.53
N CYS A 340 19.01 -7.05 14.68
CA CYS A 340 20.21 -7.65 14.09
C CYS A 340 21.19 -8.12 15.17
N ASP A 341 21.23 -7.41 16.31
CA ASP A 341 22.14 -7.69 17.40
C ASP A 341 21.92 -9.06 18.04
N GLY A 342 20.67 -9.48 18.14
CA GLY A 342 20.27 -10.79 18.63
C GLY A 342 20.42 -11.92 17.61
N THR A 343 21.08 -11.69 16.46
CA THR A 343 21.35 -12.71 15.43
C THR A 343 22.85 -12.96 15.29
N SER A 344 23.23 -14.04 14.61
CA SER A 344 24.63 -14.49 14.52
C SER A 344 25.17 -14.61 13.09
N GLY A 345 26.46 -14.37 12.93
CA GLY A 345 27.22 -14.69 11.72
C GLY A 345 26.65 -14.04 10.46
N ARG A 346 26.43 -14.86 9.42
CA ARG A 346 25.95 -14.36 8.11
C ARG A 346 24.57 -13.70 8.18
N LEU A 347 23.72 -14.11 9.12
CA LEU A 347 22.39 -13.52 9.29
C LEU A 347 22.49 -12.08 9.79
N ARG A 348 23.35 -11.83 10.79
CA ARG A 348 23.64 -10.49 11.32
C ARG A 348 24.14 -9.54 10.23
N ALA A 349 25.12 -9.98 9.45
CA ALA A 349 25.63 -9.19 8.33
C ALA A 349 24.54 -8.91 7.27
N ALA A 350 23.69 -9.88 6.95
CA ALA A 350 22.60 -9.67 6.01
C ALA A 350 21.52 -8.71 6.55
N CYS A 351 21.27 -8.73 7.86
CA CYS A 351 20.35 -7.83 8.56
C CYS A 351 20.86 -6.38 8.53
N TYR A 352 22.13 -6.13 8.88
CA TYR A 352 22.72 -4.78 8.77
C TYR A 352 22.77 -4.26 7.33
N ARG A 353 23.04 -5.14 6.35
CA ARG A 353 22.96 -4.77 4.93
C ARG A 353 21.56 -4.32 4.54
N ALA A 354 20.52 -4.93 5.09
CA ALA A 354 19.14 -4.48 4.87
C ALA A 354 18.92 -3.08 5.44
N ILE A 355 19.36 -2.81 6.67
CA ILE A 355 19.27 -1.49 7.32
C ILE A 355 19.90 -0.39 6.44
N GLY A 356 21.14 -0.59 5.97
CA GLY A 356 21.81 0.41 5.14
C GLY A 356 21.08 0.70 3.83
N SER A 357 20.49 -0.32 3.20
CA SER A 357 19.78 -0.17 1.92
C SER A 357 18.52 0.70 2.01
N ILE A 358 17.87 0.75 3.16
CA ILE A 358 16.68 1.55 3.40
C ILE A 358 17.03 2.94 3.94
N MET A 359 17.98 3.06 4.87
CA MET A 359 18.43 4.37 5.37
C MET A 359 18.97 5.27 4.25
N ALA A 360 19.69 4.69 3.29
CA ALA A 360 20.25 5.40 2.15
C ALA A 360 19.19 6.08 1.26
N ARG A 361 17.90 5.70 1.33
CA ARG A 361 16.82 6.38 0.58
C ARG A 361 16.59 7.83 1.03
N SER A 362 16.98 8.13 2.26
CA SER A 362 16.86 9.47 2.88
C SER A 362 18.19 10.24 2.85
N ARG A 363 19.17 9.77 2.07
CA ARG A 363 20.50 10.37 1.94
C ARG A 363 20.84 10.63 0.48
N THR A 364 21.67 11.66 0.26
CA THR A 364 22.14 12.05 -1.06
C THR A 364 23.62 11.81 -1.27
N THR A 365 24.37 11.48 -0.21
CA THR A 365 25.81 11.21 -0.29
C THR A 365 26.20 9.90 0.41
N PRO A 366 27.27 9.23 -0.05
CA PRO A 366 27.84 8.06 0.63
C PRO A 366 28.29 8.36 2.06
N GLU A 367 28.89 9.52 2.31
CA GLU A 367 29.44 9.89 3.62
C GLU A 367 28.34 10.01 4.68
N ALA A 368 27.19 10.58 4.31
CA ALA A 368 26.05 10.67 5.21
C ALA A 368 25.46 9.28 5.52
N SER A 369 25.44 8.38 4.53
CA SER A 369 24.99 6.99 4.72
C SER A 369 25.97 6.19 5.59
N GLU A 370 27.26 6.44 5.47
CA GLU A 370 28.28 5.81 6.30
C GLU A 370 28.23 6.32 7.75
N ALA A 371 28.02 7.62 7.96
CA ALA A 371 27.84 8.20 9.28
C ALA A 371 26.63 7.58 10.01
N ASP A 372 25.52 7.41 9.30
CA ASP A 372 24.34 6.69 9.78
C ASP A 372 24.69 5.27 10.22
N CYS A 373 25.36 4.48 9.36
CA CYS A 373 25.76 3.11 9.68
C CYS A 373 26.70 3.02 10.90
N ARG A 374 27.64 3.98 11.04
CA ARG A 374 28.55 4.07 12.18
C ARG A 374 27.84 4.44 13.48
N SER A 375 26.70 5.12 13.40
CA SER A 375 25.89 5.47 14.58
C SER A 375 25.13 4.27 15.17
N LEU A 376 24.93 3.20 14.39
CA LEU A 376 24.15 2.03 14.80
C LEU A 376 24.94 1.00 15.59
N THR A 377 26.25 0.90 15.34
CA THR A 377 27.07 -0.19 15.87
C THR A 377 28.54 0.19 15.91
N ARG A 378 29.24 -0.30 16.94
CA ARG A 378 30.70 -0.15 17.09
C ARG A 378 31.49 -1.25 16.39
N PHE A 379 30.83 -2.28 15.88
CA PHE A 379 31.49 -3.45 15.28
C PHE A 379 31.82 -3.19 13.80
N PRO A 380 33.10 -3.23 13.38
CA PRO A 380 33.49 -2.87 12.02
C PRO A 380 32.82 -3.70 10.91
N ASP A 381 32.60 -4.99 11.13
CA ASP A 381 31.98 -5.88 10.14
C ASP A 381 30.51 -5.53 9.85
N ASP A 382 29.79 -5.09 10.88
CA ASP A 382 28.39 -4.68 10.77
C ASP A 382 28.28 -3.31 10.10
N VAL A 383 29.18 -2.36 10.43
CA VAL A 383 29.29 -1.08 9.72
C VAL A 383 29.54 -1.35 8.24
N ALA A 384 30.49 -2.22 7.91
CA ALA A 384 30.80 -2.56 6.52
C ALA A 384 29.61 -3.23 5.81
N ALA A 385 28.83 -4.06 6.52
CA ALA A 385 27.62 -4.66 5.96
C ALA A 385 26.53 -3.62 5.66
N CYS A 386 26.29 -2.71 6.60
CA CYS A 386 25.36 -1.60 6.43
C CYS A 386 25.78 -0.69 5.26
N VAL A 387 27.05 -0.27 5.22
CA VAL A 387 27.59 0.58 4.15
C VAL A 387 27.46 -0.10 2.77
N ARG A 388 27.69 -1.41 2.66
CA ARG A 388 27.45 -2.15 1.41
C ARG A 388 26.00 -2.06 0.96
N GLY A 389 25.06 -2.23 1.89
CA GLY A 389 23.63 -2.07 1.61
C GLY A 389 23.26 -0.67 1.13
N ALA A 390 23.82 0.36 1.77
CA ALA A 390 23.63 1.75 1.36
C ALA A 390 24.20 2.01 -0.05
N ALA A 391 25.40 1.51 -0.33
CA ALA A 391 26.05 1.66 -1.64
C ALA A 391 25.24 1.00 -2.76
N GLU A 392 24.67 -0.19 -2.54
CA GLU A 392 23.79 -0.85 -3.51
C GLU A 392 22.55 -0.01 -3.85
N ARG A 393 22.01 0.71 -2.86
CA ARG A 393 20.86 1.60 -3.09
C ARG A 393 21.24 2.85 -3.88
N LEU A 394 22.39 3.45 -3.57
CA LEU A 394 22.90 4.65 -4.24
C LEU A 394 23.41 4.38 -5.65
N ALA A 395 23.97 3.18 -5.88
CA ALA A 395 24.44 2.74 -7.20
C ALA A 395 23.29 2.28 -8.12
N ALA A 396 22.12 1.93 -7.57
CA ALA A 396 20.93 1.68 -8.37
C ALA A 396 20.51 2.99 -9.05
N PRO A 397 20.54 3.09 -10.39
CA PRO A 397 20.20 4.33 -11.08
C PRO A 397 18.79 4.74 -10.66
N LEU A 398 18.67 5.94 -10.09
CA LEU A 398 17.41 6.67 -10.02
C LEU A 398 17.01 6.88 -11.49
N GLY A 399 16.14 6.01 -11.99
CA GLY A 399 15.83 5.92 -13.42
C GLY A 399 15.47 7.29 -13.99
N ARG A 400 16.32 7.78 -14.89
CA ARG A 400 15.99 8.91 -15.78
C ARG A 400 14.90 8.51 -16.76
#